data_AF-B3RXW1-F1
#
_entry.id   AF-B3RXW1-F1
#
_cell.length_a   1.000
_cell.length_b   1.000
_cell.length_c   1.000
_cell.angle_alpha   90.00
_cell.angle_beta   90.00
_cell.angle_gamma   90.00
#
_symmetry.space_group_name_H-M   'P 1'
#
loop_
_entity.id
_entity.type
_entity.pdbx_description
1 polymer ?
#
loop_
_entity_poly.entity_id
_entity_poly.type
_entity_poly.pdbx_seq_one_letter_code
_entity_poly.pdbx_strand_id
1 'polypeptide(L)'
;LFNWNTKQLFIYLTAEYKTDRNPLNQIVLWDRIMLKGHDPRLIVTDVPEYVFTDDGHGLKGHKNVTLRLSWNIIPIAGLLPRIDSGHYSFAMPNEYLKRRSY
;
A
#
# COMPACT_ATOMS: atom_id res chain seq x y z
N LEU A 1 -5.25 -19.23 -1.21
CA LEU A 1 -4.47 -18.33 -2.09
C LEU A 1 -3.22 -19.02 -2.66
N PHE A 2 -2.42 -19.72 -1.84
CA PHE A 2 -1.35 -20.59 -2.33
C PHE A 2 -1.90 -21.91 -2.84
N ASN A 3 -1.52 -22.30 -4.05
CA ASN A 3 -1.78 -23.62 -4.62
C ASN A 3 -0.49 -24.24 -5.20
N TRP A 4 -0.61 -25.26 -6.04
CA TRP A 4 0.55 -25.91 -6.67
C TRP A 4 1.31 -24.99 -7.63
N ASN A 5 0.62 -24.05 -8.29
CA ASN A 5 1.19 -23.12 -9.26
C ASN A 5 1.65 -21.80 -8.63
N THR A 6 1.31 -21.49 -7.38
CA THR A 6 1.70 -20.22 -6.74
C THR A 6 3.14 -20.26 -6.24
N LYS A 7 4.02 -19.43 -6.80
CA LYS A 7 5.41 -19.27 -6.35
C LYS A 7 5.50 -18.31 -5.17
N GLN A 8 4.93 -17.12 -5.32
CA GLN A 8 4.97 -16.06 -4.31
C GLN A 8 3.76 -15.14 -4.43
N LEU A 9 3.50 -14.38 -3.38
CA LEU A 9 2.60 -13.23 -3.39
C LEU A 9 3.42 -11.96 -3.27
N PHE A 10 3.09 -10.97 -4.08
CA PHE A 10 3.60 -9.62 -3.90
C PHE A 10 2.48 -8.77 -3.31
N ILE A 11 2.58 -8.47 -2.02
CA ILE A 11 1.56 -7.79 -1.23
C ILE A 11 2.02 -6.36 -1.02
N TYR A 12 1.13 -5.39 -1.17
CA TYR A 12 1.48 -3.99 -1.02
C TYR A 12 0.29 -3.17 -0.52
N LEU A 13 0.60 -2.15 0.26
CA LEU A 13 -0.33 -1.17 0.79
C LEU A 13 -0.15 0.13 0.02
N THR A 14 -1.22 0.62 -0.59
CA THR A 14 -1.20 1.88 -1.33
C THR A 14 -2.09 2.93 -0.68
N ALA A 15 -1.65 4.17 -0.65
CA ALA A 15 -2.50 5.32 -0.39
C ALA A 15 -2.99 5.92 -1.70
N GLU A 16 -4.31 6.04 -1.81
CA GLU A 16 -5.02 6.62 -2.94
C GLU A 16 -5.68 7.93 -2.52
N TYR A 17 -5.50 8.99 -3.31
CA TYR A 17 -6.11 10.28 -3.08
C TYR A 17 -6.33 11.04 -4.39
N LYS A 18 -7.21 12.04 -4.38
CA LYS A 18 -7.59 12.80 -5.57
C LYS A 18 -7.18 14.25 -5.40
N THR A 19 -6.58 14.84 -6.43
CA THR A 19 -6.25 16.27 -6.46
C THR A 19 -6.94 16.92 -7.65
N ASP A 20 -7.05 18.25 -7.66
CA ASP A 20 -7.66 18.97 -8.79
C ASP A 20 -6.93 18.71 -10.12
N ARG A 21 -5.64 18.40 -10.05
CA ARG A 21 -4.79 18.11 -11.21
C ARG A 21 -4.80 16.64 -11.61
N ASN A 22 -5.02 15.72 -10.67
CA ASN A 22 -4.97 14.29 -10.94
C ASN A 22 -6.14 13.57 -10.24
N PRO A 23 -7.07 12.96 -11.02
CA PRO A 23 -8.21 12.24 -10.47
C PRO A 23 -7.85 10.96 -9.71
N LEU A 24 -6.63 10.45 -9.84
CA LEU A 24 -6.12 9.30 -9.09
C LEU A 24 -4.61 9.41 -8.87
N ASN A 25 -4.22 9.76 -7.64
CA ASN A 25 -2.84 9.62 -7.17
C ASN A 25 -2.76 8.36 -6.33
N GLN A 26 -1.77 7.50 -6.61
CA GLN A 26 -1.55 6.25 -5.91
C GLN A 26 -0.07 6.12 -5.53
N ILE A 27 0.20 5.94 -4.23
CA ILE A 27 1.56 5.81 -3.70
C ILE A 27 1.63 4.52 -2.88
N VAL A 28 2.66 3.71 -3.11
CA VAL A 28 2.94 2.52 -2.29
C VAL A 28 3.60 2.97 -1.00
N LEU A 29 3.02 2.60 0.14
CA LEU A 29 3.54 2.93 1.47
C LEU A 29 4.37 1.80 2.09
N TRP A 30 4.05 0.56 1.71
CA TRP A 30 4.64 -0.64 2.26
C TRP A 30 4.43 -1.78 1.27
N ASP A 31 5.40 -2.67 1.16
CA ASP A 31 5.27 -3.91 0.41
C ASP A 31 5.97 -5.08 1.09
N ARG A 32 5.59 -6.29 0.68
CA ARG A 32 6.20 -7.52 1.15
C ARG A 32 6.02 -8.64 0.15
N ILE A 33 7.08 -9.40 -0.03
CA ILE A 33 7.04 -10.66 -0.77
C ILE A 33 6.78 -11.80 0.22
N MET A 34 5.68 -12.53 0.01
CA MET A 34 5.36 -13.72 0.79
C MET A 34 5.57 -14.97 -0.05
N LEU A 35 6.48 -15.83 0.41
CA LEU A 35 6.76 -17.12 -0.23
C LEU A 35 5.86 -18.22 0.31
N LYS A 36 5.65 -19.26 -0.49
CA LYS A 36 4.95 -20.47 -0.05
C LYS A 36 5.70 -21.10 1.13
N GLY A 37 4.97 -21.40 2.22
CA GLY A 37 5.52 -22.02 3.42
C GLY A 37 6.05 -21.05 4.48
N HIS A 38 6.06 -19.73 4.21
CA HIS A 38 6.28 -18.74 5.26
C HIS A 38 5.07 -18.63 6.21
N ASP A 39 5.33 -18.10 7.41
CA ASP A 39 4.27 -17.73 8.36
C ASP A 39 3.26 -16.80 7.66
N PRO A 40 1.95 -17.15 7.66
CA PRO A 40 0.92 -16.35 7.02
C PRO A 40 0.60 -15.04 7.72
N ARG A 41 1.16 -14.80 8.92
CA ARG A 41 0.92 -13.56 9.68
C ARG A 41 1.66 -12.38 9.05
N LEU A 42 0.87 -11.43 8.55
CA LEU A 42 1.36 -10.14 8.10
C LEU A 42 1.42 -9.18 9.29
N ILE A 43 2.64 -8.85 9.70
CA ILE A 43 2.90 -7.79 10.68
C ILE A 43 3.32 -6.57 9.86
N VAL A 44 2.44 -5.57 9.82
CA VAL A 44 2.70 -4.27 9.20
C VAL A 44 3.14 -3.33 10.32
N THR A 45 4.26 -2.64 10.12
CA THR A 45 4.75 -1.64 11.07
C THR A 45 3.95 -0.34 10.95
N ASP A 46 3.80 0.40 12.04
CA ASP A 46 3.15 1.72 12.03
C ASP A 46 3.94 2.79 11.24
N VAL A 47 5.16 2.46 10.83
CA VAL A 47 6.01 3.30 9.99
C VAL A 47 5.93 2.82 8.55
N PRO A 48 5.51 3.67 7.60
CA PRO A 48 5.56 3.33 6.17
C PRO A 48 7.02 3.22 5.73
N GLU A 49 7.29 2.25 4.86
CA GLU A 49 8.63 2.03 4.29
C GLU A 49 9.01 3.13 3.30
N TYR A 50 8.01 3.63 2.56
CA TYR A 50 8.18 4.75 1.64
C TYR A 50 7.56 6.02 2.21
N VAL A 51 8.28 7.13 2.05
CA VAL A 51 7.81 8.44 2.49
C VAL A 51 6.57 8.81 1.69
N PHE A 52 5.50 9.18 2.38
CA PHE A 52 4.28 9.64 1.72
C PHE A 52 4.44 11.12 1.30
N THR A 53 5.04 11.32 0.13
CA THR A 53 5.25 12.62 -0.51
C THR A 53 4.48 12.72 -1.83
N ASP A 54 3.96 13.90 -2.11
CA ASP A 54 3.27 14.24 -3.36
C ASP A 54 4.09 15.27 -4.14
N ASP A 55 3.84 15.38 -5.43
CA ASP A 55 4.55 16.34 -6.32
C ASP A 55 4.23 17.81 -5.99
N GLY A 56 3.28 18.07 -5.07
CA GLY A 56 2.94 19.40 -4.59
C GLY A 56 2.43 19.44 -3.14
N HIS A 57 1.52 20.36 -2.87
CA HIS A 57 0.94 20.58 -1.53
C HIS A 57 -0.39 19.82 -1.32
N GLY A 58 -0.70 18.81 -2.14
CA GLY A 58 -2.01 18.16 -2.17
C GLY A 58 -2.29 17.25 -0.96
N LEU A 59 -1.27 16.79 -0.25
CA LEU A 59 -1.43 15.82 0.84
C LEU A 59 -1.75 16.45 2.20
N LYS A 60 -1.28 17.67 2.46
CA LYS A 60 -1.45 18.33 3.76
C LYS A 60 -2.91 18.72 3.95
N GLY A 61 -3.54 18.27 5.03
CA GLY A 61 -4.96 18.52 5.28
C GLY A 61 -5.92 17.82 4.31
N HIS A 62 -5.44 16.84 3.53
CA HIS A 62 -6.25 16.14 2.56
C HIS A 62 -7.37 15.36 3.25
N LYS A 63 -8.63 15.68 2.94
CA LYS A 63 -9.79 15.17 3.70
C LYS A 63 -10.09 13.69 3.49
N ASN A 64 -9.64 13.12 2.37
CA ASN A 64 -10.01 11.74 1.99
C ASN A 64 -8.84 11.01 1.33
N VAL A 65 -7.95 10.46 2.15
CA VAL A 65 -6.90 9.53 1.72
C VAL A 65 -7.35 8.11 2.03
N THR A 66 -7.31 7.22 1.05
CA THR A 66 -7.75 5.83 1.17
C THR A 66 -6.57 4.88 1.10
N LEU A 67 -6.30 4.16 2.17
CA LEU A 67 -5.39 3.02 2.14
C LEU A 67 -6.09 1.84 1.48
N ARG A 68 -5.40 1.16 0.59
CA ARG A 68 -5.82 -0.10 -0.01
C ARG A 68 -4.74 -1.14 0.15
N LEU A 69 -5.12 -2.30 0.66
CA LEU A 69 -4.27 -3.48 0.63
C LEU A 69 -4.58 -4.27 -0.65
N SER A 70 -3.54 -4.60 -1.40
CA SER A 70 -3.67 -5.38 -2.63
C SER A 70 -2.52 -6.38 -2.73
N TRP A 71 -2.71 -7.44 -3.52
CA TRP A 71 -1.63 -8.37 -3.81
C TRP A 71 -1.71 -8.96 -5.22
N ASN A 72 -0.55 -9.19 -5.81
CA ASN A 72 -0.39 -9.97 -7.02
C ASN A 72 -0.04 -11.42 -6.66
N ILE A 73 -0.72 -12.37 -7.29
CA ILE A 73 -0.33 -13.78 -7.22
C ILE A 73 0.67 -14.02 -8.34
N ILE A 74 1.90 -14.37 -7.99
CA ILE A 74 2.94 -14.68 -8.96
C ILE A 74 2.99 -16.21 -9.14
N PRO A 75 2.54 -16.74 -10.29
CA PRO A 75 2.60 -18.17 -10.52
C PRO A 75 4.02 -18.60 -10.92
N ILE A 76 4.25 -19.90 -10.95
CA ILE A 76 5.42 -20.50 -11.59
C ILE A 76 5.37 -20.23 -13.10
N ALA A 77 4.17 -20.36 -13.71
CA ALA A 77 3.90 -19.97 -15.08
C ALA A 77 2.44 -19.51 -15.26
N GLY A 78 2.21 -18.57 -16.18
CA GLY A 78 0.89 -18.10 -16.57
C GLY A 78 0.60 -16.65 -16.15
N LEU A 79 -0.68 -16.35 -15.95
CA LEU A 79 -1.19 -15.00 -15.69
C LEU A 79 -0.76 -14.45 -14.33
N LEU A 80 -0.67 -13.12 -14.24
CA LEU A 80 -0.38 -12.38 -13.01
C LEU A 80 -1.66 -11.70 -12.48
N PRO A 81 -2.56 -12.45 -11.80
CA PRO A 81 -3.77 -11.84 -11.28
C PRO A 81 -3.46 -10.93 -10.10
N ARG A 82 -4.05 -9.73 -10.15
CA ARG A 82 -4.12 -8.79 -9.04
C ARG A 82 -5.41 -9.02 -8.28
N ILE A 83 -5.33 -9.05 -6.96
CA ILE A 83 -6.47 -9.08 -6.05
C ILE A 83 -6.43 -7.81 -5.22
N ASP A 84 -7.55 -7.10 -5.23
CA ASP A 84 -7.76 -5.95 -4.34
C ASP A 84 -8.51 -6.38 -3.09
N SER A 85 -8.06 -5.89 -1.94
CA SER A 85 -8.64 -6.19 -0.64
C SER A 85 -9.34 -4.97 -0.05
N GLY A 86 -9.55 -5.01 1.26
CA GLY A 86 -10.17 -3.94 2.03
C GLY A 86 -9.48 -2.60 1.86
N HIS A 87 -10.24 -1.56 2.18
CA HIS A 87 -9.78 -0.19 2.15
C HIS A 87 -10.11 0.50 3.47
N TYR A 88 -9.31 1.50 3.82
CA TYR A 88 -9.53 2.33 4.99
C TYR A 88 -9.26 3.79 4.64
N SER A 89 -10.27 4.64 4.81
CA SER A 89 -10.17 6.06 4.47
C SER A 89 -10.01 6.91 5.71
N PHE A 90 -9.15 7.91 5.63
CA PHE A 90 -8.86 8.84 6.71
C PHE A 90 -8.47 10.21 6.17
N ALA A 91 -8.56 11.22 7.03
CA ALA A 91 -8.12 12.56 6.73
C ALA A 91 -6.66 12.75 7.15
N MET A 92 -5.86 13.39 6.30
CA MET A 92 -4.50 13.79 6.61
C MET A 92 -4.50 14.99 7.56
N PRO A 93 -3.57 15.04 8.53
CA PRO A 93 -3.44 16.18 9.42
C PRO A 93 -3.01 17.44 8.67
N ASN A 94 -3.34 18.59 9.24
CA ASN A 94 -2.89 19.90 8.76
C ASN A 94 -1.41 20.19 9.11
N GLU A 95 -0.71 19.29 9.79
CA GLU A 95 0.70 19.44 10.13
C GLU A 95 1.44 18.14 9.80
N TYR A 96 2.67 18.26 9.32
CA TYR A 96 3.53 17.09 9.14
C TYR A 96 3.93 16.54 10.51
N LEU A 97 3.90 15.22 10.65
CA LEU A 97 4.44 14.57 11.83
C LEU A 97 5.92 14.96 11.96
N LYS A 98 6.27 15.61 13.07
CA LYS A 98 7.69 15.85 13.40
C LYS A 98 8.35 14.49 13.54
N ARG A 99 9.47 14.30 12.83
CA ARG A 99 10.32 13.11 12.99
C ARG A 99 10.65 12.99 14.48
N ARG A 100 10.26 11.89 15.13
CA ARG A 100 10.66 11.62 16.51
C ARG A 100 12.18 11.54 16.54
N SER A 101 12.83 12.52 17.17
CA SER A 101 14.25 12.47 17.49
C SER A 101 14.45 11.35 18.50
N TYR A 102 15.22 10.33 18.14
CA TYR A 102 15.76 9.36 19.10
C TYR A 102 16.99 9.93 19.76
#